data_AF-A0A949J9Y9-F1
#
_entry.id   AF-A0A949J9Y9-F1
#
_cell.length_a   1.000
_cell.length_b   1.000
_cell.length_c   1.000
_cell.angle_alpha   90.00
_cell.angle_beta   90.00
_cell.angle_gamma   90.00
#
_symmetry.space_group_name_H-M   'P 1'
#
loop_
_entity.id
_entity.type
_entity.pdbx_description
1 polymer ?
#
loop_
_entity_poly.entity_id
_entity_poly.type
_entity_poly.pdbx_seq_one_letter_code
_entity_poly.pdbx_strand_id
1 'polypeptide(L)'
;MERSRVSVVRRVAFVLVTVTMLVTPAPLAAATPRHTLAQTVEPPFGSALTRRMAVLFHDIVGDSLASAERLFFPESAYVAMKTGRIAAPASDYQFRLIAFFSLDLAAYRTHVLANGPATFMGVNANPRDAQWIQPGWCENSIGYWYLPRTRLVYRTKGVVRSVAVASLISWRGVWYVVHLGPNPRPRNVGTVDLPSLGRGIAGPAGGC
;
A
#
# COMPACT_ATOMS: atom_id res chain seq x y z
N MET A 1 88.05 -47.13 31.13
CA MET A 1 88.65 -46.21 30.15
C MET A 1 87.97 -46.49 28.83
N GLU A 2 86.85 -45.84 28.50
CA GLU A 2 86.18 -46.04 27.20
C GLU A 2 85.27 -44.84 26.93
N ARG A 3 85.54 -44.10 25.84
CA ARG A 3 84.65 -43.07 25.28
C ARG A 3 83.75 -43.71 24.24
N SER A 4 82.46 -43.39 24.23
CA SER A 4 81.61 -43.54 23.02
C SER A 4 80.46 -42.54 23.08
N ARG A 5 80.50 -41.52 22.21
CA ARG A 5 79.84 -41.42 20.90
C ARG A 5 78.45 -40.78 21.03
N VAL A 6 78.38 -39.49 20.69
CA VAL A 6 77.13 -38.76 20.46
C VAL A 6 76.75 -38.96 18.99
N SER A 7 75.60 -39.58 18.74
CA SER A 7 75.00 -39.71 17.41
C SER A 7 74.15 -38.49 17.06
N VAL A 8 74.46 -37.86 15.92
CA VAL A 8 73.68 -36.77 15.32
C VAL A 8 72.49 -37.38 14.57
N VAL A 9 71.26 -37.00 14.95
CA VAL A 9 70.04 -37.35 14.20
C VAL A 9 69.58 -36.13 13.40
N ARG A 10 69.63 -36.24 12.07
CA ARG A 10 69.07 -35.31 11.08
C ARG A 10 67.54 -35.45 11.08
N ARG A 11 66.78 -34.37 11.32
CA ARG A 11 65.32 -34.35 11.09
C ARG A 11 65.01 -33.68 9.75
N VAL A 12 64.31 -34.43 8.90
CA VAL A 12 63.77 -34.00 7.59
C VAL A 12 62.47 -33.21 7.84
N ALA A 13 62.33 -32.03 7.23
CA ALA A 13 61.11 -31.23 7.29
C ALA A 13 60.18 -31.58 6.12
N PHE A 14 58.94 -31.99 6.42
CA PHE A 14 57.86 -32.12 5.44
C PHE A 14 57.16 -30.76 5.29
N VAL A 15 57.02 -30.28 4.05
CA VAL A 15 56.22 -29.09 3.71
C VAL A 15 54.82 -29.55 3.33
N LEU A 16 53.81 -29.08 4.09
CA LEU A 16 52.40 -29.32 3.81
C LEU A 16 51.88 -28.16 2.93
N VAL A 17 51.40 -28.46 1.72
CA VAL A 17 50.76 -27.48 0.83
C VAL A 17 49.25 -27.53 1.03
N THR A 18 48.68 -26.48 1.61
CA THR A 18 47.24 -26.28 1.73
C THR A 18 46.71 -25.57 0.49
N VAL A 19 45.80 -26.23 -0.24
CA VAL A 19 45.07 -25.62 -1.36
C VAL A 19 43.79 -24.99 -0.83
N THR A 20 43.66 -23.67 -0.96
CA THR A 20 42.45 -22.93 -0.57
C THR A 20 41.52 -22.80 -1.77
N MET A 21 40.35 -23.44 -1.73
CA MET A 21 39.29 -23.23 -2.71
C MET A 21 38.50 -21.96 -2.36
N LEU A 22 38.45 -21.01 -3.30
CA LEU A 22 37.63 -19.81 -3.21
C LEU A 22 36.22 -20.12 -3.73
N VAL A 23 35.24 -20.17 -2.82
CA VAL A 23 33.82 -20.18 -3.18
C VAL A 23 33.37 -18.72 -3.33
N THR A 24 33.05 -18.31 -4.56
CA THR A 24 32.45 -16.99 -4.83
C THR A 24 30.97 -16.99 -4.43
N PRO A 25 30.52 -16.15 -3.48
CA PRO A 25 29.11 -16.05 -3.14
C PRO A 25 28.34 -15.36 -4.28
N ALA A 26 27.16 -15.91 -4.62
CA ALA A 26 26.22 -15.26 -5.54
C ALA A 26 25.72 -13.94 -4.93
N PRO A 27 25.52 -12.87 -5.73
CA PRO A 27 25.02 -11.61 -5.20
C PRO A 27 23.58 -11.76 -4.69
N LEU A 28 23.36 -11.46 -3.40
CA LEU A 28 22.01 -11.26 -2.87
C LEU A 28 21.39 -10.06 -3.58
N ALA A 29 20.28 -10.29 -4.30
CA ALA A 29 19.42 -9.21 -4.73
C ALA A 29 18.83 -8.53 -3.47
N ALA A 30 19.28 -7.32 -3.17
CA ALA A 30 18.79 -6.54 -2.04
C ALA A 30 17.32 -6.18 -2.27
N ALA A 31 16.41 -6.75 -1.47
CA ALA A 31 15.06 -6.24 -1.36
C ALA A 31 15.10 -4.88 -0.65
N THR A 32 14.70 -3.81 -1.35
CA THR A 32 14.67 -2.46 -0.77
C THR A 32 13.72 -2.43 0.43
N PRO A 33 14.17 -2.01 1.63
CA PRO A 33 13.29 -1.88 2.79
C PRO A 33 12.19 -0.84 2.50
N ARG A 34 10.92 -1.16 2.79
CA ARG A 34 9.78 -0.23 2.59
C ARG A 34 9.85 1.06 3.42
N HIS A 35 10.84 1.18 4.31
CA HIS A 35 11.00 2.30 5.24
C HIS A 35 11.96 3.41 4.76
N THR A 36 12.60 3.27 3.59
CA THR A 36 13.56 4.27 3.06
C THR A 36 13.00 5.18 1.97
N LEU A 37 11.75 4.99 1.54
CA LEU A 37 11.15 5.80 0.47
C LEU A 37 10.83 7.21 0.97
N ALA A 38 11.36 8.21 0.27
CA ALA A 38 11.00 9.61 0.48
C ALA A 38 9.50 9.82 0.24
N GLN A 39 8.89 10.73 1.02
CA GLN A 39 7.45 11.01 0.93
C GLN A 39 7.03 11.56 -0.45
N THR A 40 7.97 12.10 -1.23
CA THR A 40 7.74 12.74 -2.52
C THR A 40 7.68 11.77 -3.71
N VAL A 41 7.98 10.50 -3.54
CA VAL A 41 7.97 9.52 -4.63
C VAL A 41 6.55 9.11 -5.00
N GLU A 42 6.17 9.24 -6.27
CA GLU A 42 4.87 8.78 -6.78
C GLU A 42 4.74 7.26 -6.64
N PRO A 43 3.70 6.75 -5.95
CA PRO A 43 3.57 5.31 -5.79
C PRO A 43 3.26 4.60 -7.13
N PRO A 44 3.74 3.36 -7.31
CA PRO A 44 3.58 2.64 -8.57
C PRO A 44 2.12 2.27 -8.87
N PHE A 45 1.75 2.34 -10.15
CA PHE A 45 0.50 1.82 -10.71
C PHE A 45 0.60 0.33 -11.07
N GLY A 46 -0.36 -0.17 -11.86
CA GLY A 46 -0.32 -1.52 -12.42
C GLY A 46 -0.51 -2.60 -11.36
N SER A 47 0.39 -3.58 -11.32
CA SER A 47 0.24 -4.77 -10.47
C SER A 47 0.30 -4.43 -8.97
N ALA A 48 1.08 -3.42 -8.58
CA ALA A 48 1.19 -3.00 -7.18
C ALA A 48 -0.14 -2.43 -6.66
N LEU A 49 -0.71 -1.46 -7.38
CA LEU A 49 -2.02 -0.90 -7.08
C LEU A 49 -3.11 -1.99 -7.14
N THR A 50 -3.08 -2.84 -8.18
CA THR A 50 -4.09 -3.89 -8.37
C THR A 50 -4.11 -4.90 -7.23
N ARG A 51 -2.95 -5.34 -6.72
CA ARG A 51 -2.89 -6.25 -5.56
C ARG A 51 -3.49 -5.62 -4.31
N ARG A 52 -3.19 -4.35 -4.03
CA ARG A 52 -3.76 -3.64 -2.87
C ARG A 52 -5.27 -3.51 -2.98
N MET A 53 -5.77 -3.14 -4.16
CA MET A 53 -7.21 -3.00 -4.40
C MET A 53 -7.94 -4.35 -4.44
N ALA A 54 -7.26 -5.45 -4.79
CA ALA A 54 -7.81 -6.79 -4.66
C ALA A 54 -8.05 -7.15 -3.18
N VAL A 55 -7.12 -6.79 -2.28
CA VAL A 55 -7.29 -6.97 -0.83
C VAL A 55 -8.45 -6.11 -0.33
N LEU A 56 -8.54 -4.84 -0.74
CA LEU A 56 -9.68 -3.98 -0.37
C LEU A 56 -11.02 -4.59 -0.83
N PHE A 57 -11.08 -5.06 -2.08
CA PHE A 57 -12.30 -5.69 -2.61
C PHE A 57 -12.66 -6.97 -1.85
N HIS A 58 -11.67 -7.79 -1.51
CA HIS A 58 -11.87 -8.95 -0.65
C HIS A 58 -12.45 -8.54 0.71
N ASP A 59 -11.91 -7.50 1.34
CA ASP A 59 -12.35 -7.05 2.67
C ASP A 59 -13.74 -6.40 2.63
N ILE A 60 -14.12 -5.74 1.53
CA ILE A 60 -15.49 -5.29 1.26
C ILE A 60 -16.43 -6.51 1.19
N VAL A 61 -16.08 -7.51 0.38
CA VAL A 61 -16.88 -8.75 0.22
C VAL A 61 -16.84 -9.62 1.48
N GLY A 62 -15.89 -9.41 2.39
CA GLY A 62 -15.80 -10.07 3.69
C GLY A 62 -16.41 -9.28 4.85
N ASP A 63 -16.78 -8.02 4.66
CA ASP A 63 -17.18 -7.08 5.72
C ASP A 63 -16.14 -6.89 6.83
N SER A 64 -14.85 -6.98 6.48
CA SER A 64 -13.78 -6.99 7.46
C SER A 64 -13.19 -5.59 7.63
N LEU A 65 -13.78 -4.76 8.50
CA LEU A 65 -13.25 -3.42 8.79
C LEU A 65 -11.79 -3.47 9.26
N ALA A 66 -11.48 -4.34 10.23
CA ALA A 66 -10.13 -4.48 10.76
C ALA A 66 -9.08 -4.86 9.68
N SER A 67 -9.49 -5.54 8.62
CA SER A 67 -8.60 -5.84 7.49
C SER A 67 -8.49 -4.67 6.51
N ALA A 68 -9.62 -4.07 6.18
CA ALA A 68 -9.69 -2.93 5.28
C ALA A 68 -8.92 -1.71 5.83
N GLU A 69 -8.92 -1.51 7.15
CA GLU A 69 -8.18 -0.44 7.83
C GLU A 69 -6.67 -0.50 7.59
N ARG A 70 -6.08 -1.67 7.33
CA ARG A 70 -4.65 -1.78 6.97
C ARG A 70 -4.31 -1.16 5.61
N LEU A 71 -5.33 -0.95 4.77
CA LEU A 71 -5.22 -0.24 3.49
C LEU A 71 -5.65 1.23 3.60
N PHE A 72 -6.21 1.62 4.73
CA PHE A 72 -6.53 3.00 5.05
C PHE A 72 -5.27 3.79 5.40
N PHE A 73 -5.30 5.09 5.14
CA PHE A 73 -4.16 5.98 5.38
C PHE A 73 -3.75 5.93 6.86
N PRO A 74 -2.47 5.69 7.20
CA PRO A 74 -2.08 5.43 8.58
C PRO A 74 -2.36 6.61 9.51
N GLU A 75 -2.95 6.35 10.68
CA GLU A 75 -3.28 7.37 11.68
C GLU A 75 -2.09 8.26 12.03
N SER A 76 -0.93 7.68 12.33
CA SER A 76 0.26 8.45 12.70
C SER A 76 0.72 9.39 11.58
N ALA A 77 0.55 8.99 10.31
CA ALA A 77 0.84 9.83 9.16
C ALA A 77 -0.20 10.96 9.03
N TYR A 78 -1.48 10.66 9.25
CA TYR A 78 -2.56 11.64 9.26
C TYR A 78 -2.37 12.70 10.35
N VAL A 79 -2.14 12.25 11.58
CA VAL A 79 -1.91 13.13 12.72
C VAL A 79 -0.71 14.04 12.46
N ALA A 80 0.42 13.49 11.97
CA ALA A 80 1.58 14.31 11.60
C ALA A 80 1.25 15.34 10.50
N MET A 81 0.50 14.93 9.46
CA MET A 81 0.09 15.78 8.36
C MET A 81 -0.88 16.90 8.77
N LYS A 82 -1.69 16.69 9.81
CA LYS A 82 -2.77 17.59 10.22
C LYS A 82 -2.47 18.39 11.48
N THR A 83 -1.46 18.02 12.25
CA THR A 83 -1.05 18.75 13.46
C THR A 83 -0.68 20.19 13.13
N GLY A 84 -1.27 21.14 13.87
CA GLY A 84 -1.12 22.57 13.63
C GLY A 84 -1.90 23.11 12.43
N ARG A 85 -2.67 22.26 11.74
CA ARG A 85 -3.58 22.66 10.65
C ARG A 85 -5.05 22.57 11.05
N ILE A 86 -5.39 21.60 11.90
CA ILE A 86 -6.73 21.43 12.48
C ILE A 86 -6.62 21.20 13.99
N ALA A 87 -7.72 21.46 14.72
CA ALA A 87 -7.72 21.48 16.18
C ALA A 87 -7.47 20.12 16.85
N ALA A 88 -8.01 19.02 16.30
CA ALA A 88 -7.93 17.70 16.91
C ALA A 88 -7.72 16.58 15.86
N PRO A 89 -6.51 16.43 15.29
CA PRO A 89 -6.25 15.47 14.22
C PRO A 89 -6.57 14.02 14.53
N ALA A 90 -6.26 13.55 15.75
CA ALA A 90 -6.53 12.16 16.16
C ALA A 90 -8.04 11.91 16.28
N SER A 91 -8.78 12.86 16.88
CA SER A 91 -10.24 12.79 16.97
C SER A 91 -10.88 12.83 15.58
N ASP A 92 -10.40 13.70 14.71
CA ASP A 92 -10.89 13.78 13.33
C ASP A 92 -10.64 12.49 12.54
N TYR A 93 -9.46 11.87 12.71
CA TYR A 93 -9.16 10.56 12.12
C TYR A 93 -10.17 9.50 12.58
N GLN A 94 -10.35 9.34 13.89
CA GLN A 94 -11.20 8.28 14.42
C GLN A 94 -12.68 8.51 14.16
N PHE A 95 -13.18 9.70 14.48
CA PHE A 95 -14.62 9.97 14.50
C PHE A 95 -15.18 10.45 13.16
N ARG A 96 -14.32 10.88 12.22
CA ARG A 96 -14.75 11.22 10.86
C ARG A 96 -14.22 10.22 9.84
N LEU A 97 -12.90 10.07 9.72
CA LEU A 97 -12.34 9.26 8.63
C LEU A 97 -12.66 7.77 8.76
N ILE A 98 -12.36 7.16 9.91
CA ILE A 98 -12.64 5.75 10.15
C ILE A 98 -14.15 5.50 10.25
N ALA A 99 -14.91 6.38 10.91
CA ALA A 99 -16.36 6.28 10.96
C ALA A 99 -17.01 6.27 9.56
N PHE A 100 -16.58 7.16 8.66
CA PHE A 100 -17.08 7.19 7.28
C PHE A 100 -16.61 5.99 6.48
N PHE A 101 -15.36 5.56 6.66
CA PHE A 101 -14.85 4.37 5.99
C PHE A 101 -15.65 3.12 6.37
N SER A 102 -16.00 2.95 7.65
CA SER A 102 -16.85 1.85 8.13
C SER A 102 -18.25 1.88 7.52
N LEU A 103 -18.90 3.06 7.51
CA LEU A 103 -20.21 3.24 6.87
C LEU A 103 -20.16 2.90 5.38
N ASP A 104 -19.14 3.36 4.67
CA ASP A 104 -18.97 3.10 3.25
C ASP A 104 -18.68 1.62 2.99
N LEU A 105 -17.86 0.96 3.82
CA LEU A 105 -17.56 -0.47 3.68
C LEU A 105 -18.85 -1.30 3.67
N ALA A 106 -19.76 -1.04 4.62
CA ALA A 106 -21.05 -1.71 4.71
C ALA A 106 -21.97 -1.42 3.49
N ALA A 107 -21.96 -0.18 2.99
CA ALA A 107 -22.73 0.20 1.80
C ALA A 107 -22.17 -0.47 0.53
N TYR A 108 -20.84 -0.51 0.38
CA TYR A 108 -20.16 -1.17 -0.73
C TYR A 108 -20.43 -2.67 -0.73
N ARG A 109 -20.35 -3.31 0.45
CA ARG A 109 -20.69 -4.73 0.61
C ARG A 109 -22.09 -5.01 0.09
N THR A 110 -23.08 -4.28 0.62
CA THR A 110 -24.48 -4.42 0.23
C THR A 110 -24.65 -4.29 -1.28
N HIS A 111 -24.04 -3.27 -1.88
CA HIS A 111 -24.14 -2.99 -3.31
C HIS A 111 -23.47 -4.07 -4.18
N VAL A 112 -22.25 -4.48 -3.83
CA VAL A 112 -21.47 -5.47 -4.59
C VAL A 112 -22.18 -6.83 -4.58
N LEU A 113 -22.78 -7.20 -3.45
CA LEU A 113 -23.45 -8.49 -3.27
C LEU A 113 -24.94 -8.49 -3.66
N ALA A 114 -25.52 -7.33 -3.98
CA ALA A 114 -26.94 -7.21 -4.33
C ALA A 114 -27.38 -8.14 -5.48
N ASN A 115 -26.45 -8.50 -6.37
CA ASN A 115 -26.72 -9.37 -7.52
C ASN A 115 -26.15 -10.79 -7.38
N GLY A 116 -25.66 -11.16 -6.19
CA GLY A 116 -24.98 -12.43 -5.91
C GLY A 116 -23.45 -12.30 -5.75
N PRO A 117 -22.73 -13.43 -5.70
CA PRO A 117 -21.28 -13.43 -5.53
C PRO A 117 -20.57 -12.60 -6.60
N ALA A 118 -19.60 -11.80 -6.18
CA ALA A 118 -18.83 -10.91 -7.04
C ALA A 118 -17.38 -11.36 -7.15
N THR A 119 -16.85 -11.38 -8.37
CA THR A 119 -15.44 -11.70 -8.64
C THR A 119 -14.68 -10.45 -9.02
N PHE A 120 -13.60 -10.13 -8.30
CA PHE A 120 -12.72 -9.03 -8.64
C PHE A 120 -12.05 -9.25 -10.01
N MET A 121 -12.11 -8.25 -10.87
CA MET A 121 -11.53 -8.30 -12.22
C MET A 121 -10.29 -7.40 -12.37
N GLY A 122 -10.02 -6.53 -11.40
CA GLY A 122 -8.90 -5.61 -11.44
C GLY A 122 -9.30 -4.17 -11.21
N VAL A 123 -8.36 -3.27 -11.52
CA VAL A 123 -8.51 -1.83 -11.31
C VAL A 123 -8.63 -1.11 -12.65
N ASN A 124 -9.46 -0.06 -12.69
CA ASN A 124 -9.34 0.98 -13.72
C ASN A 124 -8.95 2.29 -13.02
N ALA A 125 -7.74 2.78 -13.28
CA ALA A 125 -7.20 4.03 -12.76
C ALA A 125 -6.54 4.79 -13.91
N ASN A 126 -6.56 6.12 -13.85
CA ASN A 126 -5.89 6.97 -14.83
C ASN A 126 -4.66 7.62 -14.18
N PRO A 127 -3.43 7.17 -14.51
CA PRO A 127 -2.21 7.76 -13.97
C PRO A 127 -2.06 9.25 -14.27
N ARG A 128 -2.69 9.76 -15.35
CA ARG A 128 -2.63 11.19 -15.70
C ARG A 128 -3.41 12.09 -14.73
N ASP A 129 -4.31 11.52 -13.94
CA ASP A 129 -5.06 12.25 -12.91
C ASP A 129 -4.33 12.25 -11.55
N ALA A 130 -3.15 11.60 -11.47
CA ALA A 130 -2.34 11.62 -10.26
C ALA A 130 -1.63 12.97 -10.13
N GLN A 131 -1.69 13.55 -8.93
CA GLN A 131 -1.15 14.89 -8.69
C GLN A 131 -0.43 14.97 -7.36
N TRP A 132 0.67 15.70 -7.32
CA TRP A 132 1.33 16.08 -6.08
C TRP A 132 0.57 17.23 -5.41
N ILE A 133 0.03 16.97 -4.23
CA ILE A 133 -0.54 17.98 -3.35
C ILE A 133 0.58 18.57 -2.49
N GLN A 134 0.79 19.88 -2.65
CA GLN A 134 1.84 20.59 -1.94
C GLN A 134 1.51 20.79 -0.45
N PRO A 135 2.51 20.86 0.44
CA PRO A 135 2.32 21.36 1.79
C PRO A 135 1.59 22.71 1.80
N GLY A 136 0.67 22.90 2.73
CA GLY A 136 -0.20 24.07 2.85
C GLY A 136 -1.56 23.92 2.17
N TRP A 137 -1.72 22.94 1.27
CA TRP A 137 -2.99 22.65 0.59
C TRP A 137 -3.82 21.61 1.37
N CYS A 138 -5.14 21.69 1.22
CA CYS A 138 -6.14 20.90 1.96
C CYS A 138 -5.86 20.78 3.47
N GLU A 139 -5.42 21.86 4.12
CA GLU A 139 -5.06 21.88 5.54
C GLU A 139 -4.00 20.83 5.92
N ASN A 140 -2.98 20.63 5.08
CA ASN A 140 -1.92 19.65 5.33
C ASN A 140 -0.56 20.34 5.52
N SER A 141 0.24 19.89 6.49
CA SER A 141 1.63 20.30 6.68
C SER A 141 2.62 19.48 5.84
N ILE A 142 2.19 18.31 5.35
CA ILE A 142 3.01 17.37 4.58
C ILE A 142 2.34 17.12 3.23
N GLY A 143 3.13 17.14 2.15
CA GLY A 143 2.66 16.85 0.81
C GLY A 143 2.48 15.35 0.52
N TYR A 144 1.68 15.03 -0.49
CA TYR A 144 1.41 13.66 -0.92
C TYR A 144 0.96 13.62 -2.37
N TRP A 145 1.14 12.47 -3.02
CA TRP A 145 0.45 12.16 -4.26
C TRP A 145 -1.00 11.78 -3.99
N TYR A 146 -1.90 12.32 -4.79
CA TYR A 146 -3.34 12.06 -4.77
C TYR A 146 -3.75 11.38 -6.09
N LEU A 147 -4.65 10.39 -6.00
CA LEU A 147 -5.23 9.71 -7.16
C LEU A 147 -6.77 9.58 -6.96
N PRO A 148 -7.59 10.25 -7.79
CA PRO A 148 -9.04 10.24 -7.64
C PRO A 148 -9.69 8.99 -8.23
N ARG A 149 -10.86 8.64 -7.68
CA ARG A 149 -11.89 7.79 -8.30
C ARG A 149 -11.35 6.54 -9.01
N THR A 150 -10.43 5.86 -8.34
CA THR A 150 -9.89 4.58 -8.80
C THR A 150 -10.99 3.53 -8.79
N ARG A 151 -11.23 2.84 -9.89
CA ARG A 151 -12.34 1.90 -10.03
C ARG A 151 -11.96 0.51 -9.57
N LEU A 152 -12.77 -0.08 -8.69
CA LEU A 152 -12.78 -1.51 -8.43
C LEU A 152 -13.71 -2.17 -9.46
N VAL A 153 -13.16 -2.93 -10.40
CA VAL A 153 -13.94 -3.61 -11.43
C VAL A 153 -14.24 -5.03 -10.98
N TYR A 154 -15.49 -5.46 -11.08
CA TYR A 154 -15.93 -6.78 -10.67
C TYR A 154 -16.98 -7.35 -11.62
N ARG A 155 -17.19 -8.66 -11.53
CA ARG A 155 -18.23 -9.38 -12.28
C ARG A 155 -19.19 -10.04 -11.33
N THR A 156 -20.49 -9.90 -11.61
CA THR A 156 -21.56 -10.62 -10.92
C THR A 156 -22.56 -11.11 -11.95
N LYS A 157 -22.86 -12.42 -11.94
CA LYS A 157 -23.75 -13.08 -12.92
C LYS A 157 -23.39 -12.74 -14.38
N GLY A 158 -22.11 -12.85 -14.74
CA GLY A 158 -21.63 -12.57 -16.10
C GLY A 158 -21.50 -11.09 -16.46
N VAL A 159 -22.13 -10.18 -15.70
CA VAL A 159 -22.14 -8.74 -15.98
C VAL A 159 -21.00 -8.03 -15.25
N VAL A 160 -20.20 -7.28 -16.00
CA VAL A 160 -19.12 -6.43 -15.48
C VAL A 160 -19.73 -5.15 -14.89
N ARG A 161 -19.28 -4.78 -13.70
CA ARG A 161 -19.66 -3.58 -12.95
C ARG A 161 -18.42 -2.96 -12.31
N SER A 162 -18.56 -1.74 -11.83
CA SER A 162 -17.53 -1.13 -10.98
C SER A 162 -18.10 -0.14 -9.99
N VAL A 163 -17.33 0.11 -8.93
CA VAL A 163 -17.49 1.18 -7.96
C VAL A 163 -16.19 1.97 -7.85
N ALA A 164 -16.23 3.25 -7.50
CA ALA A 164 -15.02 4.05 -7.28
C ALA A 164 -14.51 3.91 -5.84
N VAL A 165 -13.21 4.09 -5.66
CA VAL A 165 -12.59 4.54 -4.42
C VAL A 165 -12.37 6.04 -4.60
N ALA A 166 -13.09 6.85 -3.83
CA ALA A 166 -13.15 8.29 -4.07
C ALA A 166 -11.77 8.95 -4.03
N SER A 167 -10.91 8.56 -3.08
CA SER A 167 -9.58 9.15 -2.93
C SER A 167 -8.54 8.17 -2.41
N LEU A 168 -7.47 8.02 -3.20
CA LEU A 168 -6.22 7.43 -2.77
C LEU A 168 -5.17 8.52 -2.52
N ILE A 169 -4.40 8.41 -1.44
CA ILE A 169 -3.26 9.30 -1.17
C ILE A 169 -2.00 8.50 -0.84
N SER A 170 -0.83 9.08 -1.07
CA SER A 170 0.44 8.40 -0.86
C SER A 170 1.01 8.63 0.54
N TRP A 171 1.57 7.57 1.11
CA TRP A 171 2.57 7.68 2.17
C TRP A 171 3.76 6.79 1.84
N ARG A 172 4.98 7.34 1.83
CA ARG A 172 6.24 6.62 1.60
C ARG A 172 6.18 5.66 0.40
N GLY A 173 5.73 6.17 -0.75
CA GLY A 173 5.66 5.41 -2.00
C GLY A 173 4.56 4.34 -2.08
N VAL A 174 3.52 4.43 -1.24
CA VAL A 174 2.39 3.48 -1.23
C VAL A 174 1.06 4.23 -1.32
N TRP A 175 0.14 3.76 -2.17
CA TRP A 175 -1.25 4.24 -2.23
C TRP A 175 -2.09 3.71 -1.07
N TYR A 176 -2.77 4.60 -0.36
CA TYR A 176 -3.72 4.29 0.71
C TYR A 176 -5.08 4.89 0.44
N VAL A 177 -6.14 4.23 0.89
CA VAL A 177 -7.49 4.80 0.91
C VAL A 177 -7.55 5.89 1.98
N VAL A 178 -8.08 7.06 1.64
CA VAL A 178 -8.49 8.07 2.65
C VAL A 178 -9.99 8.34 2.60
N HIS A 179 -10.61 8.15 1.42
CA HIS A 179 -12.06 8.15 1.26
C HIS A 179 -12.44 6.98 0.34
N LEU A 180 -13.28 6.07 0.86
CA LEU A 180 -13.86 5.00 0.06
C LEU A 180 -15.05 5.54 -0.73
N GLY A 181 -16.09 6.00 -0.04
CA GLY A 181 -17.22 6.70 -0.61
C GLY A 181 -16.93 8.19 -0.89
N PRO A 182 -17.89 8.94 -1.44
CA PRO A 182 -17.69 10.32 -1.85
C PRO A 182 -17.25 11.23 -0.71
N ASN A 183 -16.40 12.20 -1.06
CA ASN A 183 -16.00 13.33 -0.22
C ASN A 183 -15.79 14.56 -1.12
N PRO A 184 -16.46 15.70 -0.87
CA PRO A 184 -17.46 15.93 0.19
C PRO A 184 -18.69 15.03 0.03
N ARG A 185 -19.38 14.77 1.15
CA ARG A 185 -20.63 13.97 1.18
C ARG A 185 -21.81 14.80 1.67
N PRO A 186 -23.02 14.57 1.13
CA PRO A 186 -24.20 15.35 1.50
C PRO A 186 -24.76 14.95 2.89
N ARG A 187 -24.50 13.71 3.33
CA ARG A 187 -24.95 13.16 4.62
C ARG A 187 -23.91 12.19 5.16
N ASN A 188 -23.86 12.03 6.49
CA ASN A 188 -22.98 11.09 7.18
C ASN A 188 -23.57 9.67 7.19
N VAL A 189 -23.76 9.11 6.00
CA VAL A 189 -24.27 7.75 5.78
C VAL A 189 -23.37 7.01 4.81
N GLY A 190 -23.38 5.68 4.87
CA GLY A 190 -22.61 4.84 3.96
C GLY A 190 -23.05 5.07 2.52
N THR A 191 -22.10 5.42 1.66
CA THR A 191 -22.42 5.82 0.28
C THR A 191 -21.47 5.16 -0.71
N VAL A 192 -22.01 4.47 -1.71
CA VAL A 192 -21.23 3.90 -2.82
C VAL A 192 -20.85 4.98 -3.81
N ASP A 193 -19.55 5.17 -4.05
CA ASP A 193 -19.09 6.18 -5.00
C ASP A 193 -19.22 5.70 -6.45
N LEU A 194 -19.96 6.48 -7.23
CA LEU A 194 -20.13 6.35 -8.69
C LEU A 194 -20.32 4.90 -9.19
N PRO A 195 -21.29 4.10 -8.71
CA PRO A 195 -21.51 2.76 -9.24
C PRO A 195 -21.80 2.81 -10.75
N SER A 196 -21.27 1.87 -11.53
CA SER A 196 -21.40 1.85 -12.99
C SER A 196 -21.55 0.44 -13.53
N LEU A 197 -22.32 0.31 -14.61
CA LEU A 197 -22.21 -0.84 -15.51
C LEU A 197 -20.87 -0.74 -16.27
N GLY A 198 -20.24 -1.88 -16.54
CA GLY A 198 -18.93 -1.95 -17.18
C GLY A 198 -17.78 -1.54 -16.26
N ARG A 199 -16.64 -1.15 -16.86
CA ARG A 199 -15.42 -0.78 -16.12
C ARG A 199 -15.54 0.59 -15.45
N GLY A 200 -16.47 1.44 -15.88
CA GLY A 200 -16.59 2.83 -15.44
C GLY A 200 -15.40 3.68 -15.91
N ILE A 201 -15.47 4.98 -15.64
CA ILE A 201 -14.42 5.96 -15.97
C ILE A 201 -13.72 6.35 -14.66
N ALA A 202 -12.38 6.32 -14.67
CA ALA A 202 -11.58 6.80 -13.54
C ALA A 202 -11.44 8.32 -13.59
N GLY A 203 -11.21 8.96 -12.43
CA GLY A 203 -11.10 10.41 -12.33
C GLY A 203 -12.42 11.16 -12.59
N PRO A 204 -12.38 12.40 -13.10
CA PRO A 204 -11.20 13.21 -13.40
C PRO A 204 -10.38 13.58 -12.15
N ALA A 205 -9.22 14.21 -12.38
CA ALA A 205 -8.52 15.02 -11.39
C ALA A 205 -9.48 15.91 -10.57
N GLY A 206 -9.23 16.00 -9.27
CA GLY A 206 -9.94 16.81 -8.29
C GLY A 206 -9.16 16.77 -6.98
N GLY A 207 -9.35 17.69 -6.04
CA GLY A 207 -8.57 17.67 -4.81
C GLY A 207 -8.72 18.94 -4.00
N CYS A 208 -8.90 18.74 -2.70
CA CYS A 208 -9.63 19.61 -1.77
C CYS A 208 -11.04 19.95 -2.33
#